data_AF-A0A1R0KMG6-F1
#
_entry.id   AF-A0A1R0KMG6-F1
#
_cell.length_a   1.000
_cell.length_b   1.000
_cell.length_c   1.000
_cell.angle_alpha   90.00
_cell.angle_beta   90.00
_cell.angle_gamma   90.00
#
_symmetry.space_group_name_H-M   'P 1'
#
loop_
_entity.id
_entity.type
_entity.pdbx_description
1 polymer ?
#
loop_
_entity_poly.entity_id
_entity_poly.type
_entity_poly.pdbx_seq_one_letter_code
_entity_poly.pdbx_strand_id
1 'polypeptide(L)'
;MPTYRVLVNGKFDHPDAGTRARLLAELDQHQAIGFTDDGLLTYSAHLGAFTFRVTLVGEEERDVLEEAELKVMELLDAKGYPYRDVAGKATCMDDIKIRRR
;
A
#
# COMPACT_ATOMS: atom_id res chain seq x y z
N MET A 1 -3.30 11.22 19.22
CA MET A 1 -3.84 10.78 17.94
C MET A 1 -3.59 9.28 17.81
N PRO A 2 -4.63 8.47 17.60
CA PRO A 2 -4.49 7.03 17.44
C PRO A 2 -3.56 6.65 16.30
N THR A 3 -2.88 5.51 16.46
CA THR A 3 -2.05 4.92 15.40
C THR A 3 -2.89 3.93 14.61
N TYR A 4 -2.83 4.04 13.29
CA TYR A 4 -3.52 3.14 12.37
C TYR A 4 -2.51 2.39 11.52
N ARG A 5 -2.81 1.10 11.29
CA ARG A 5 -2.19 0.32 10.23
C ARG A 5 -3.14 0.26 9.04
N VAL A 6 -2.70 0.77 7.91
CA VAL A 6 -3.52 0.87 6.70
C VAL A 6 -3.00 -0.07 5.62
N LEU A 7 -3.93 -0.83 5.05
CA LEU A 7 -3.72 -1.69 3.89
C LEU A 7 -4.44 -1.08 2.71
N VAL A 8 -3.68 -0.66 1.70
CA VAL A 8 -4.25 -0.19 0.43
C VAL A 8 -4.02 -1.27 -0.63
N ASN A 9 -5.09 -1.73 -1.27
CA ASN A 9 -5.01 -2.69 -2.36
C ASN A 9 -5.36 -1.99 -3.67
N GLY A 10 -4.72 -2.43 -4.75
CA GLY A 10 -5.04 -1.95 -6.09
C GLY A 10 -4.58 -2.93 -7.15
N LYS A 11 -4.85 -2.60 -8.42
CA LYS A 11 -4.41 -3.37 -9.58
C LYS A 11 -3.54 -2.52 -10.48
N PHE A 12 -2.58 -3.14 -11.16
CA PHE A 12 -1.87 -2.46 -12.23
C PHE A 12 -2.80 -2.33 -13.44
N ASP A 13 -2.85 -1.16 -14.05
CA ASP A 13 -3.68 -0.89 -15.22
C ASP A 13 -2.90 -1.12 -16.51
N HIS A 14 -3.00 -2.33 -17.05
CA HIS A 14 -2.42 -2.73 -18.34
C HIS A 14 -1.00 -2.18 -18.59
N PRO A 15 -0.02 -2.45 -17.69
CA PRO A 15 1.33 -1.92 -17.86
C PRO A 15 1.93 -2.42 -19.17
N ASP A 16 2.55 -1.50 -19.92
CA ASP A 16 3.28 -1.82 -21.15
C ASP A 16 4.51 -2.70 -20.87
N ALA A 17 5.16 -3.18 -21.94
CA ALA A 17 6.29 -4.08 -21.81
C ALA A 17 7.48 -3.46 -21.03
N GLY A 18 7.72 -2.15 -21.17
CA GLY A 18 8.80 -1.45 -20.48
C GLY A 18 8.53 -1.31 -18.98
N THR A 19 7.30 -0.95 -18.65
CA THR A 19 6.81 -0.81 -17.28
C THR A 19 6.80 -2.16 -16.57
N ARG A 20 6.34 -3.22 -17.26
CA ARG A 20 6.41 -4.60 -16.75
C ARG A 20 7.84 -5.02 -16.46
N ALA A 21 8.78 -4.74 -17.36
CA ALA A 21 10.19 -5.08 -17.14
C ALA A 21 10.76 -4.39 -15.91
N ARG A 22 10.41 -3.11 -15.67
CA ARG A 22 10.80 -2.36 -14.46
C ARG A 22 10.20 -2.95 -13.19
N LEU A 23 8.89 -3.19 -13.19
CA LEU A 23 8.19 -3.82 -12.05
C LEU A 23 8.81 -5.17 -11.69
N LEU A 24 9.17 -5.99 -12.67
CA LEU A 24 9.81 -7.28 -12.44
C LEU A 24 11.26 -7.14 -11.94
N ALA A 25 12.01 -6.15 -12.42
CA ALA A 25 13.37 -5.88 -11.95
C ALA A 25 13.41 -5.38 -10.49
N GLU A 26 12.39 -4.64 -10.07
CA GLU A 26 12.25 -4.15 -8.69
C GLU A 26 11.53 -5.16 -7.77
N LEU A 27 11.04 -6.29 -8.28
CA LEU A 27 10.20 -7.22 -7.52
C LEU A 27 10.85 -7.68 -6.21
N ASP A 28 12.14 -8.02 -6.22
CA ASP A 28 12.87 -8.49 -5.03
C ASP A 28 12.96 -7.42 -3.93
N GLN A 29 12.94 -6.14 -4.31
CA GLN A 29 12.94 -5.00 -3.36
C GLN A 29 11.57 -4.82 -2.70
N HIS A 30 10.51 -5.32 -3.34
CA HIS A 30 9.11 -5.17 -2.93
C HIS A 30 8.53 -6.44 -2.29
N GLN A 31 9.36 -7.37 -1.83
CA GLN A 31 8.90 -8.58 -1.12
C GLN A 31 8.81 -8.41 0.40
N ALA A 32 9.32 -7.31 0.95
CA ALA A 32 9.26 -7.07 2.38
C ALA A 32 7.81 -6.89 2.85
N ILE A 33 7.39 -7.70 3.83
CA ILE A 33 6.05 -7.62 4.42
C ILE A 33 6.16 -6.98 5.80
N GLY A 34 5.50 -5.84 5.97
CA GLY A 34 5.45 -5.10 7.24
C GLY A 34 4.61 -3.83 7.10
N PHE A 35 4.50 -3.08 8.18
CA PHE A 35 3.97 -1.72 8.16
C PHE A 35 5.07 -0.77 8.59
N THR A 36 5.36 0.23 7.78
CA THR A 36 6.36 1.28 8.02
C THR A 36 5.71 2.65 7.84
N ASP A 37 6.36 3.71 8.32
CA ASP A 37 5.81 5.07 8.23
C ASP A 37 5.85 5.63 6.79
N ASP A 38 6.89 5.25 6.02
CA ASP A 38 6.98 5.55 4.58
C ASP A 38 6.10 4.63 3.71
N GLY A 39 5.73 3.48 4.28
CA GLY A 39 4.95 2.43 3.64
C GLY A 39 5.77 1.45 2.79
N LEU A 40 5.21 0.25 2.63
CA LEU A 40 5.81 -0.84 1.85
C LEU A 40 4.86 -1.30 0.76
N LEU A 41 5.32 -1.19 -0.49
CA LEU A 41 4.62 -1.74 -1.65
C LEU A 41 5.02 -3.20 -1.84
N THR A 42 4.03 -4.05 -2.06
CA THR A 42 4.20 -5.47 -2.34
C THR A 42 3.35 -5.89 -3.52
N TYR A 43 3.89 -6.74 -4.39
CA TYR A 43 3.16 -7.34 -5.51
C TYR A 43 3.84 -8.64 -5.95
N SER A 44 3.19 -9.39 -6.85
CA SER A 44 3.74 -10.62 -7.42
C SER A 44 4.18 -10.42 -8.87
N ALA A 45 5.00 -11.34 -9.37
CA ALA A 45 5.44 -11.35 -10.78
C ALA A 45 4.28 -11.42 -11.81
N HIS A 46 3.07 -11.81 -11.38
CA HIS A 46 1.89 -11.78 -12.23
C HIS A 46 1.40 -10.36 -12.55
N LEU A 47 1.82 -9.35 -11.79
CA LEU A 47 1.46 -7.94 -11.95
C LEU A 47 -0.07 -7.72 -12.08
N GLY A 48 -0.86 -8.54 -11.38
CA GLY A 48 -2.32 -8.43 -11.39
C GLY A 48 -2.85 -7.49 -10.30
N ALA A 49 -2.18 -7.46 -9.14
CA ALA A 49 -2.55 -6.65 -7.99
C ALA A 49 -1.31 -6.28 -7.18
N PHE A 50 -1.45 -5.21 -6.41
CA PHE A 50 -0.48 -4.76 -5.41
C PHE A 50 -1.17 -4.49 -4.08
N THR A 51 -0.39 -4.55 -3.01
CA THR A 51 -0.78 -4.12 -1.67
C THR A 51 0.28 -3.19 -1.13
N PHE A 52 -0.15 -2.03 -0.66
CA PHE A 52 0.66 -1.06 0.06
C PHE A 52 0.29 -1.10 1.55
N ARG A 53 1.29 -1.12 2.42
CA ARG A 53 1.12 -1.20 3.88
C ARG A 53 1.83 -0.04 4.53
N VAL A 54 1.09 0.81 5.25
CA VAL A 54 1.64 1.99 5.91
C VAL A 54 1.12 2.13 7.34
N THR A 55 1.95 2.65 8.22
CA THR A 55 1.56 3.08 9.57
C THR A 55 1.36 4.60 9.54
N LEU A 56 0.19 5.06 9.97
CA LEU A 56 -0.15 6.49 10.01
C LEU A 56 -0.75 6.84 11.36
N VAL A 57 -0.68 8.12 11.72
CA VAL A 57 -1.26 8.67 12.94
C VAL A 57 -2.29 9.72 12.53
N GLY A 58 -3.53 9.56 12.99
CA GLY A 58 -4.63 10.45 12.63
C GLY A 58 -5.71 10.49 13.70
N GLU A 59 -6.62 11.45 13.62
CA GLU A 59 -7.78 11.53 14.51
C GLU A 59 -8.92 10.65 13.98
N GLU A 60 -9.28 10.84 12.71
CA GLU A 60 -10.36 10.10 12.05
C GLU A 60 -9.79 9.01 11.12
N GLU A 61 -10.43 7.84 11.10
CA GLU A 61 -10.06 6.73 10.21
C GLU A 61 -10.07 7.14 8.74
N ARG A 62 -11.04 8.00 8.37
CA ARG A 62 -11.21 8.47 7.00
C ARG A 62 -10.02 9.29 6.50
N ASP A 63 -9.51 10.21 7.32
CA ASP A 63 -8.38 11.06 6.93
C ASP A 63 -7.12 10.20 6.71
N VAL A 64 -6.93 9.20 7.56
CA VAL A 64 -5.82 8.25 7.46
C VAL A 64 -5.94 7.35 6.22
N LEU A 65 -7.16 6.98 5.83
CA LEU A 65 -7.41 6.27 4.57
C LEU A 65 -7.07 7.13 3.36
N GLU A 66 -7.57 8.36 3.32
CA GLU A 66 -7.33 9.30 2.21
C GLU A 66 -5.81 9.60 2.07
N GLU A 67 -5.09 9.76 3.19
CA GLU A 67 -3.64 9.94 3.19
C GLU A 67 -2.89 8.69 2.68
N ALA A 68 -3.28 7.49 3.12
CA ALA A 68 -2.64 6.25 2.69
C ALA A 68 -2.85 5.99 1.18
N GLU A 69 -4.05 6.25 0.68
CA GLU A 69 -4.37 6.15 -0.74
C GLU A 69 -3.57 7.16 -1.56
N LEU A 70 -3.47 8.41 -1.11
CA LEU A 70 -2.67 9.43 -1.78
C LEU A 70 -1.18 9.03 -1.83
N LYS A 71 -0.60 8.57 -0.72
CA LYS A 71 0.80 8.14 -0.66
C LYS A 71 1.13 7.03 -1.67
N VAL A 72 0.26 6.02 -1.79
CA VAL A 72 0.50 4.95 -2.77
C VAL A 72 0.34 5.45 -4.21
N MET A 73 -0.63 6.33 -4.47
CA MET A 73 -0.83 6.92 -5.80
C MET A 73 0.39 7.75 -6.22
N GLU A 74 0.89 8.62 -5.34
CA GLU A 74 2.10 9.42 -5.59
C GLU A 74 3.34 8.54 -5.83
N LEU A 75 3.49 7.46 -5.05
CA LEU A 75 4.59 6.50 -5.23
C LEU A 75 4.52 5.83 -6.61
N LEU A 76 3.33 5.38 -7.02
CA LEU A 76 3.12 4.71 -8.30
C LEU A 76 3.29 5.70 -9.47
N ASP A 77 2.78 6.92 -9.35
CA ASP A 77 2.95 7.98 -10.35
C ASP A 77 4.42 8.37 -10.52
N ALA A 78 5.16 8.55 -9.42
CA ALA A 78 6.59 8.86 -9.47
C ALA A 78 7.41 7.77 -10.16
N LYS A 79 6.96 6.51 -10.08
CA LYS A 79 7.56 5.36 -10.76
C LYS A 79 7.02 5.12 -12.17
N GLY A 80 5.93 5.79 -12.54
CA GLY A 80 5.22 5.58 -13.81
C GLY A 80 4.49 4.24 -13.89
N TYR A 81 4.01 3.72 -12.76
CA TYR A 81 3.28 2.46 -12.68
C TYR A 81 1.79 2.72 -12.80
N PRO A 82 1.12 2.34 -13.91
CA PRO A 82 -0.30 2.60 -14.08
C PRO A 82 -1.10 1.73 -13.12
N TYR A 83 -2.14 2.30 -12.52
CA TYR A 83 -2.94 1.64 -11.50
C TYR A 83 -4.44 1.93 -11.62
N ARG A 84 -5.25 1.07 -10.99
CA ARG A 84 -6.70 1.17 -10.90
C ARG A 84 -7.24 0.45 -9.68
N ASP A 85 -8.53 0.62 -9.41
CA ASP A 85 -9.26 -0.07 -8.34
C ASP A 85 -8.59 0.08 -6.96
N VAL A 86 -8.09 1.28 -6.63
CA VAL A 86 -7.42 1.56 -5.35
C VAL A 86 -8.46 1.62 -4.24
N ALA A 87 -8.22 0.89 -3.16
CA ALA A 87 -9.07 0.90 -1.98
C ALA A 87 -8.28 0.60 -0.70
N GLY A 88 -8.41 1.47 0.30
CA GLY A 88 -7.82 1.35 1.62
C GLY A 88 -8.70 0.63 2.64
N LYS A 89 -8.04 0.02 3.63
CA LYS A 89 -8.64 -0.42 4.89
C LYS A 89 -7.72 -0.07 6.04
N ALA A 90 -8.22 0.69 6.99
CA ALA A 90 -7.48 1.08 8.18
C ALA A 90 -7.83 0.17 9.35
N THR A 91 -6.91 0.09 10.31
CA THR A 91 -7.12 -0.63 11.57
C THR A 91 -6.49 0.21 12.67
N CYS A 92 -7.32 0.75 13.55
CA CYS A 92 -6.89 1.47 14.74
C CYS A 92 -6.19 0.49 15.69
N MET A 93 -4.95 0.77 16.06
CA MET A 93 -4.16 -0.08 16.93
C MET A 93 -4.58 0.05 18.40
N ASP A 94 -5.19 1.17 18.77
CA ASP A 94 -5.70 1.41 20.13
C ASP A 94 -6.98 0.60 20.40
N ASP A 95 -7.74 0.29 19.34
CA ASP A 95 -8.95 -0.55 19.42
C ASP A 95 -8.64 -2.05 19.44
N ILE A 96 -7.41 -2.46 19.11
CA ILE A 96 -7.01 -3.86 19.16
C ILE A 96 -6.86 -4.30 20.62
N LYS A 97 -7.95 -4.87 21.17
CA LYS A 97 -7.87 -5.68 22.39
C LYS A 97 -7.10 -6.95 22.09
N ILE A 98 -5.82 -7.01 22.48
CA ILE A 98 -5.04 -8.25 22.46
C ILE A 98 -5.73 -9.26 23.37
N ARG A 99 -6.40 -10.26 22.79
CA ARG A 99 -6.80 -11.47 23.52
C ARG A 99 -5.57 -12.34 23.72
N ARG A 100 -4.91 -12.19 24.88
CA ARG A 100 -3.89 -13.15 25.33
C ARG A 100 -4.62 -14.48 25.60
N ARG A 101 -4.25 -15.54 24.87
CA ARG A 101 -4.65 -16.92 25.17
C ARG A 101 -3.58 -17.57 26.05
#